data_AF-A0A6V7XRE4-F1
#
_entry.id   AF-A0A6V7XRE4-F1
#
_cell.length_a   1.000
_cell.length_b   1.000
_cell.length_c   1.000
_cell.angle_alpha   90.00
_cell.angle_beta   90.00
_cell.angle_gamma   90.00
#
_symmetry.space_group_name_H-M   'P 1'
#
loop_
_entity.id
_entity.type
_entity.pdbx_description
1 polymer ?
#
loop_
_entity_poly.entity_id
_entity_poly.type
_entity_poly.pdbx_seq_one_letter_code
_entity_poly.pdbx_strand_id
1 'polypeptide(L)'
;MQTLKHLNINQNEFVILRSIFICIWDIPNISSQGKIKMKNSAELYSKILLKYLQTNKGDLEGVKRYSDLMFLFNSILATTKAERDMNIFKELIEKQFKNEEMEEEGQNLAPFVCSCLEIKD
;
A
#
# COMPACT_ATOMS: atom_id res chain seq x y z
N MET A 1 13.11 10.07 -4.08
CA MET A 1 13.54 9.12 -3.02
C MET A 1 15.05 9.24 -2.72
N GLN A 2 15.55 10.44 -2.41
CA GLN A 2 16.96 10.68 -2.04
C GLN A 2 17.21 10.58 -0.51
N THR A 3 16.15 10.71 0.30
CA THR A 3 16.22 10.78 1.77
C THR A 3 16.68 9.47 2.44
N LEU A 4 16.43 8.32 1.81
CA LEU A 4 16.70 6.99 2.39
C LEU A 4 18.18 6.60 2.45
N LYS A 5 19.00 7.08 1.51
CA LYS A 5 20.43 6.72 1.44
C LYS A 5 21.28 7.36 2.55
N HIS A 6 20.80 8.42 3.19
CA HIS A 6 21.59 9.18 4.18
C HIS A 6 21.34 8.78 5.63
N LEU A 7 20.27 8.03 5.92
CA LEU A 7 19.91 7.72 7.30
C LEU A 7 20.76 6.61 7.92
N ASN A 8 21.53 5.83 7.16
CA ASN A 8 22.41 4.76 7.66
C ASN A 8 21.75 3.92 8.77
N ILE A 9 20.56 3.41 8.47
CA ILE A 9 19.73 2.65 9.42
C ILE A 9 20.41 1.31 9.67
N ASN A 10 20.70 1.01 10.93
CA ASN A 10 21.29 -0.29 11.28
C ASN A 10 20.22 -1.39 11.35
N GLN A 11 20.66 -2.64 11.41
CA GLN A 11 19.77 -3.81 11.38
C GLN A 11 18.74 -3.82 12.52
N ASN A 12 19.13 -3.42 13.74
CA ASN A 12 18.23 -3.41 14.89
C ASN A 12 17.17 -2.32 14.76
N GLU A 13 17.58 -1.10 14.36
CA GLU A 13 16.66 0.00 14.05
C GLU A 13 15.64 -0.42 12.99
N PHE A 14 16.12 -1.09 11.92
CA PHE A 14 15.28 -1.57 10.85
C PHE A 14 14.25 -2.62 11.31
N VAL A 15 14.67 -3.61 12.09
CA VAL A 15 13.76 -4.66 12.59
C VAL A 15 12.66 -4.06 13.45
N ILE A 16 13.00 -3.15 14.36
CA ILE A 16 12.01 -2.51 15.23
C ILE A 16 11.05 -1.62 14.42
N LEU A 17 11.58 -0.82 13.48
CA LEU A 17 10.76 -0.01 12.57
C LEU A 17 9.82 -0.86 11.72
N ARG A 18 10.28 -2.01 11.23
CA ARG A 18 9.43 -2.94 10.46
C ARG A 18 8.29 -3.50 11.32
N SER A 19 8.53 -3.81 12.58
CA SER A 19 7.47 -4.23 13.51
C SER A 19 6.43 -3.14 13.72
N ILE A 20 6.85 -1.87 13.86
CA ILE A 20 5.93 -0.72 13.94
C ILE A 20 5.10 -0.64 12.65
N PHE A 21 5.74 -0.79 11.48
CA PHE A 21 5.07 -0.71 10.18
C PHE A 21 3.94 -1.73 10.03
N ILE A 22 4.23 -2.99 10.35
CA ILE A 22 3.26 -4.09 10.28
C ILE A 22 2.07 -3.82 11.20
N CYS A 23 2.31 -3.24 12.38
CA CYS A 23 1.27 -2.96 13.37
C CYS A 23 0.40 -1.74 13.04
N ILE A 24 0.92 -0.79 12.24
CA ILE A 24 0.19 0.44 11.85
C ILE A 24 -0.56 0.25 10.53
N TRP A 25 -0.18 -0.75 9.73
CA TRP A 25 -0.81 -1.01 8.45
C TRP A 25 -2.30 -1.31 8.60
N ASP A 26 -3.13 -0.63 7.81
CA ASP A 26 -4.57 -0.85 7.80
C ASP A 26 -4.88 -2.15 7.03
N ILE A 27 -5.13 -3.21 7.79
CA ILE A 27 -5.51 -4.52 7.24
C ILE A 27 -7.05 -4.58 7.21
N PRO A 28 -7.66 -4.74 6.02
CA PRO A 28 -9.11 -4.82 5.90
C PRO A 28 -9.64 -6.05 6.64
N ASN A 29 -10.89 -5.96 7.12
CA ASN A 29 -11.63 -7.05 7.76
C ASN A 29 -11.05 -7.60 9.08
N ILE A 30 -10.17 -6.85 9.76
CA ILE A 30 -9.78 -7.14 11.15
C ILE A 30 -10.85 -6.65 12.13
N SER A 31 -11.13 -7.48 13.16
CA SER A 31 -12.05 -7.13 14.25
C SER A 31 -11.60 -5.90 15.04
N SER A 32 -12.54 -5.18 15.66
CA SER A 32 -12.23 -4.00 16.47
C SER A 32 -11.20 -4.31 17.58
N GLN A 33 -11.29 -5.49 18.20
CA GLN A 33 -10.30 -5.95 19.17
C GLN A 33 -8.93 -6.19 18.55
N GLY A 34 -8.87 -6.74 17.34
CA GLY A 34 -7.62 -6.91 16.58
C GLY A 34 -6.94 -5.57 16.29
N LYS A 35 -7.73 -4.56 15.86
CA LYS A 35 -7.23 -3.20 15.64
C LYS A 35 -6.63 -2.59 16.90
N ILE A 36 -7.27 -2.78 18.06
CA ILE A 36 -6.74 -2.33 19.36
C ILE A 36 -5.41 -3.04 19.69
N LYS A 37 -5.34 -4.36 19.52
CA LYS A 37 -4.10 -5.13 19.76
C LYS A 37 -2.95 -4.67 18.86
N MET A 38 -3.23 -4.39 17.59
CA MET A 38 -2.24 -3.86 16.66
C MET A 38 -1.76 -2.48 17.08
N LYS A 39 -2.66 -1.57 17.44
CA LYS A 39 -2.30 -0.24 17.95
C LYS A 39 -1.42 -0.33 19.21
N ASN A 40 -1.80 -1.15 20.17
CA ASN A 40 -1.02 -1.35 21.41
C ASN A 40 0.38 -1.92 21.10
N SER A 41 0.48 -2.81 20.12
CA SER A 41 1.76 -3.38 19.67
C SER A 41 2.63 -2.32 19.00
N ALA A 42 2.05 -1.46 18.15
CA ALA A 42 2.76 -0.34 17.55
C ALA A 42 3.32 0.61 18.63
N GLU A 43 2.52 0.96 19.64
CA GLU A 43 2.96 1.80 20.76
C GLU A 43 4.10 1.16 21.56
N LEU A 44 4.02 -0.15 21.81
CA LEU A 44 5.09 -0.91 22.47
C LEU A 44 6.39 -0.84 21.67
N TYR A 45 6.36 -1.15 20.38
CA TYR A 45 7.56 -1.12 19.54
C TYR A 45 8.13 0.29 19.38
N SER A 46 7.29 1.33 19.34
CA SER A 46 7.75 2.73 19.37
C SER A 46 8.51 3.06 20.66
N LYS A 47 8.03 2.61 21.82
CA LYS A 47 8.74 2.77 23.10
C LYS A 47 10.06 2.00 23.13
N ILE A 48 10.07 0.78 22.59
CA ILE A 48 11.29 -0.04 22.48
C ILE A 48 12.31 0.67 21.59
N LEU A 49 11.90 1.22 20.44
CA LEU A 49 12.78 1.95 19.54
C LEU A 49 13.40 3.16 20.24
N LEU A 50 12.57 3.98 20.89
CA LEU A 50 13.04 5.16 21.60
C LEU A 50 14.06 4.77 22.68
N LYS A 51 13.75 3.75 23.49
CA LYS A 51 14.66 3.32 24.56
C LYS A 51 15.96 2.74 24.01
N TYR A 52 15.88 1.93 22.95
CA TYR A 52 17.04 1.39 22.25
C TYR A 52 17.97 2.52 21.76
N LEU A 53 17.39 3.57 21.16
CA LEU A 53 18.15 4.70 20.66
C LEU A 53 18.79 5.52 21.78
N GLN A 54 18.05 5.79 22.86
CA GLN A 54 18.58 6.49 24.03
C GLN A 54 19.73 5.72 24.68
N THR A 55 19.61 4.40 24.82
CA THR A 55 20.67 3.55 25.38
C THR A 55 21.95 3.55 24.54
N ASN A 56 21.82 3.56 23.20
CA ASN A 56 22.99 3.45 22.32
C ASN A 56 23.60 4.79 21.89
N LYS A 57 22.82 5.89 21.93
CA LYS A 57 23.25 7.21 21.44
C LYS A 57 23.23 8.30 22.52
N GLY A 58 22.67 8.02 23.69
CA GLY A 58 22.40 8.99 24.75
C GLY A 58 20.99 9.57 24.64
N ASP A 59 20.50 10.17 25.73
CA ASP A 59 19.10 10.57 25.85
C ASP A 59 18.66 11.57 24.78
N LEU A 60 19.44 12.64 24.57
CA LEU A 60 19.10 13.70 23.62
C LEU A 60 19.25 13.24 22.16
N GLU A 61 20.39 12.64 21.82
CA GLU A 61 20.68 12.20 20.45
C GLU A 61 19.81 11.00 20.05
N GLY A 62 19.45 10.14 21.01
CA GLY A 62 18.51 9.05 20.80
C GLY A 62 17.10 9.55 20.46
N VAL A 63 16.61 10.59 21.16
CA VAL A 63 15.32 11.23 20.84
C VAL A 63 15.34 11.88 19.46
N LYS A 64 16.42 12.60 19.13
CA LYS A 64 16.59 13.22 17.80
C LYS A 64 16.55 12.16 16.69
N ARG A 65 17.33 11.09 16.86
CA ARG A 65 17.34 9.96 15.93
C ARG A 65 15.98 9.29 15.81
N TYR A 66 15.24 9.14 16.92
CA TYR A 66 13.88 8.61 16.89
C TYR A 66 12.97 9.48 16.01
N SER A 67 13.03 10.80 16.18
CA SER A 67 12.28 11.74 15.35
C SER A 67 12.61 11.59 13.87
N ASP A 68 13.90 11.50 13.51
CA ASP A 68 14.32 11.33 12.12
C ASP A 68 13.78 10.03 11.50
N LEU A 69 13.82 8.92 12.26
CA LEU A 69 13.31 7.62 11.82
C LEU A 69 11.78 7.64 11.67
N MET A 70 11.05 8.28 12.58
CA MET A 70 9.59 8.41 12.50
C MET A 70 9.15 9.33 11.35
N PHE A 71 9.91 10.38 11.06
CA PHE A 71 9.66 11.23 9.90
C PHE A 71 9.80 10.46 8.58
N LEU A 72 10.86 9.65 8.47
CA LEU A 72 11.03 8.75 7.33
C LEU A 72 9.85 7.77 7.24
N PHE A 73 9.49 7.14 8.36
CA PHE A 73 8.41 6.18 8.42
C PHE A 73 7.08 6.75 7.90
N ASN A 74 6.71 7.96 8.35
CA ASN A 74 5.49 8.64 7.89
C ASN A 74 5.55 8.98 6.40
N SER A 75 6.72 9.37 5.91
CA SER A 75 6.94 9.64 4.49
C SER A 75 6.73 8.38 3.63
N ILE A 76 7.21 7.22 4.10
CA ILE A 76 7.00 5.94 3.43
C ILE A 76 5.51 5.59 3.42
N LEU A 77 4.83 5.66 4.57
CA LEU A 77 3.38 5.37 4.65
C LEU A 77 2.55 6.23 3.70
N ALA A 78 2.81 7.53 3.65
CA ALA A 78 2.13 8.45 2.74
C ALA A 78 2.38 8.08 1.27
N THR A 79 3.64 7.79 0.92
CA THR A 79 4.03 7.41 -0.44
C THR A 79 3.40 6.08 -0.86
N THR A 80 3.46 5.06 -0.01
CA THR A 80 2.89 3.73 -0.30
C THR A 80 1.38 3.77 -0.45
N LYS A 81 0.69 4.63 0.31
CA LYS A 81 -0.75 4.85 0.12
C LYS A 81 -1.03 5.46 -1.25
N ALA A 82 -0.31 6.50 -1.63
CA ALA A 82 -0.46 7.14 -2.95
C ALA A 82 -0.14 6.18 -4.10
N GLU A 83 0.91 5.36 -4.00
CA GLU A 83 1.26 4.35 -5.00
C GLU A 83 0.17 3.27 -5.14
N ARG A 84 -0.41 2.81 -4.03
CA ARG A 84 -1.53 1.88 -4.05
C ARG A 84 -2.73 2.49 -4.77
N ASP A 85 -3.11 3.72 -4.43
CA ASP A 85 -4.27 4.39 -5.02
C ASP A 85 -4.08 4.56 -6.54
N MET A 86 -2.87 4.94 -6.98
CA MET A 86 -2.52 5.04 -8.40
C MET A 86 -2.56 3.69 -9.13
N ASN A 87 -2.10 2.62 -8.50
CA ASN A 87 -2.15 1.28 -9.09
C ASN A 87 -3.60 0.80 -9.25
N ILE A 88 -4.46 1.03 -8.25
CA ILE A 88 -5.89 0.73 -8.35
C ILE A 88 -6.54 1.54 -9.49
N PHE A 89 -6.23 2.84 -9.59
CA PHE A 89 -6.74 3.69 -10.66
C PHE A 89 -6.32 3.19 -12.05
N LYS A 90 -5.05 2.81 -12.21
CA LYS A 90 -4.54 2.23 -13.46
C LYS A 90 -5.27 0.93 -13.82
N GLU A 91 -5.46 0.02 -12.86
CA GLU A 91 -6.22 -1.22 -13.09
C GLU A 91 -7.68 -0.95 -13.49
N LEU A 92 -8.31 0.07 -12.92
CA LEU A 92 -9.68 0.47 -13.28
C LEU A 92 -9.73 0.99 -14.72
N ILE A 93 -8.78 1.85 -15.11
CA ILE A 93 -8.68 2.35 -16.49
C ILE A 93 -8.46 1.20 -17.48
N GLU A 94 -7.50 0.31 -17.21
CA GLU A 94 -7.21 -0.84 -18.08
C GLU A 94 -8.42 -1.77 -18.22
N LYS A 95 -9.26 -1.90 -17.19
CA LYS A 95 -10.52 -2.64 -17.27
C LYS A 95 -11.58 -1.94 -18.11
N GLN A 96 -11.68 -0.61 -18.05
CA GLN A 96 -12.63 0.14 -18.89
C GLN A 96 -12.28 -0.01 -20.37
N PHE A 97 -11.02 0.21 -20.75
CA PHE A 97 -10.59 0.05 -22.14
C PHE A 97 -10.81 -1.38 -22.67
N LYS A 98 -10.54 -2.41 -21.86
CA LYS A 98 -10.83 -3.81 -22.26
C LYS A 98 -12.32 -4.10 -22.41
N ASN A 99 -13.17 -3.47 -21.61
CA ASN A 99 -14.62 -3.65 -21.72
C ASN A 99 -15.19 -2.93 -22.95
N GLU A 100 -14.65 -1.76 -23.29
CA GLU A 100 -15.00 -1.03 -24.52
C GLU A 100 -14.61 -1.82 -25.79
N GLU A 101 -13.43 -2.46 -25.81
CA GLU A 101 -13.00 -3.34 -26.91
C GLU A 101 -13.92 -4.57 -27.06
N MET A 102 -14.39 -5.17 -25.95
CA MET A 102 -15.33 -6.29 -26.00
C MET A 102 -16.76 -5.88 -26.41
N GLU A 103 -17.17 -4.63 -26.15
CA GLU A 103 -18.46 -4.10 -26.62
C GLU A 103 -18.43 -3.78 -28.13
N GLU A 104 -17.30 -3.34 -28.68
CA GLU A 104 -17.14 -3.15 -30.13
C GLU A 104 -17.06 -4.48 -30.90
N GLU A 105 -16.39 -5.50 -30.37
CA GLU A 105 -16.36 -6.84 -30.99
C GLU A 105 -17.69 -7.60 -30.85
N GLY A 106 -18.45 -7.35 -29.76
CA GLY A 106 -19.77 -7.94 -29.53
C GLY A 106 -20.90 -7.39 -30.41
N GLN A 107 -20.70 -6.23 -31.05
CA GLN A 107 -21.67 -5.62 -31.97
C GLN A 107 -21.48 -6.03 -33.44
N ASN A 108 -20.46 -6.81 -33.79
CA ASN A 108 -20.14 -7.16 -35.17
C ASN A 108 -20.57 -8.58 -35.62
N LEU A 109 -21.51 -9.22 -34.90
CA LEU A 109 -22.10 -10.52 -35.29
C LEU A 109 -23.54 -10.45 -35.84
N ALA A 110 -24.05 -9.26 -36.18
CA ALA A 110 -25.21 -9.12 -37.05
C ALA A 110 -24.80 -8.27 -38.26
N PRO A 111 -24.52 -8.88 -39.44
CA PRO A 111 -25.61 -9.34 -40.29
C PRO A 111 -25.22 -10.53 -41.18
N PHE A 112 -25.45 -11.77 -40.73
CA PHE A 112 -25.67 -12.86 -41.69
C PHE A 112 -27.15 -12.91 -42.04
N VAL A 113 -27.48 -12.01 -42.95
CA VAL A 113 -28.46 -12.13 -44.03
C VAL A 113 -29.25 -13.44 -43.99
N CYS A 114 -30.47 -13.36 -43.47
CA CYS A 114 -31.56 -14.22 -43.90
C CYS A 114 -31.84 -13.88 -45.37
N SER A 115 -31.15 -14.58 -46.28
CA SER A 115 -31.49 -14.62 -47.70
C SER A 115 -31.43 -16.07 -48.17
N CYS A 116 -32.44 -16.45 -48.94
CA CYS A 116 -32.67 -17.73 -49.60
C CYS A 116 -33.60 -18.68 -48.84
N LEU A 117 -34.92 -18.50 -49.03
CA LEU A 117 -35.74 -19.43 -49.81
C LEU A 117 -37.16 -18.88 -49.94
N GLU A 118 -37.38 -18.07 -50.99
CA GLU A 118 -38.66 -18.11 -51.70
C GLU A 118 -38.72 -19.47 -52.39
N ILE A 119 -39.71 -20.31 -52.04
CA ILE A 119 -40.27 -21.28 -52.96
C ILE A 119 -41.79 -21.15 -52.87
N LYS A 120 -42.36 -20.70 -53.99
CA LYS A 120 -43.78 -20.83 -54.34
C LYS A 120 -44.11 -22.31 -54.51
N ASP A 121 -45.13 -22.79 -53.81
CA ASP A 121 -46.46 -23.11 -54.38
C ASP A 121 -47.41 -23.56 -53.26
#